data_AF-A0A1Q3CU16-F1
#
_entry.id   AF-A0A1Q3CU16-F1
#
_cell.length_a   1.000
_cell.length_b   1.000
_cell.length_c   1.000
_cell.angle_alpha   90.00
_cell.angle_beta   90.00
_cell.angle_gamma   90.00
#
_symmetry.space_group_name_H-M   'P 1'
#
loop_
_entity.id
_entity.type
_entity.pdbx_description
1 polymer ?
#
loop_
_entity_poly.entity_id
_entity_poly.type
_entity_poly.pdbx_seq_one_letter_code
_entity_poly.pdbx_strand_id
1 'polypeptide(L)'
;TWLREDARIFGQLLNSMDNKIVDLVTHIDTVKDLWSYLSVLYSGHNNLSRIYDLSQQFYHVTRQERSLTQYFADFKRMYKELNSPLPITADVKQMQGQREQLAVISFLGGLGPEYESIQSQILGGMEVASLADTFSRVLRVSCETTQDFHVHGNLGDKSALATQSTRGSGRGGQSGSL
;
A
#
# COMPACT_ATOMS: atom_id res chain seq x y z
N THR A 1 -2.16 44.67 -11.34
CA THR A 1 -1.16 44.37 -10.29
C THR A 1 -1.47 42.98 -9.81
N TRP A 2 -0.45 42.13 -9.67
CA TRP A 2 -0.60 40.68 -9.44
C TRP A 2 -1.73 40.28 -8.48
N LEU A 3 -1.91 40.97 -7.33
CA LEU A 3 -3.01 40.73 -6.39
C LEU A 3 -4.43 40.84 -6.99
N ARG A 4 -4.66 41.81 -7.87
CA ARG A 4 -5.97 42.01 -8.52
C ARG A 4 -6.26 40.88 -9.50
N GLU A 5 -5.23 40.43 -10.21
CA GLU A 5 -5.35 39.32 -11.14
C GLU A 5 -5.53 37.98 -10.40
N ASP A 6 -4.83 37.77 -9.28
CA ASP A 6 -4.98 36.60 -8.40
C ASP A 6 -6.41 36.51 -7.84
N ALA A 7 -6.93 37.57 -7.21
CA ALA A 7 -8.29 37.61 -6.69
C ALA A 7 -9.37 37.37 -7.76
N ARG A 8 -9.14 37.86 -8.99
CA ARG A 8 -10.05 37.63 -10.12
C ARG A 8 -10.08 36.16 -10.51
N ILE A 9 -8.92 35.53 -10.66
CA ILE A 9 -8.82 34.10 -11.02
C ILE A 9 -9.39 33.25 -9.88
N PHE A 10 -9.11 33.61 -8.62
CA PHE A 10 -9.62 32.93 -7.44
C PHE A 10 -11.15 32.88 -7.43
N GLY A 11 -11.80 34.04 -7.60
CA GLY A 11 -13.26 34.11 -7.67
C GLY A 11 -13.84 33.35 -8.88
N GLN A 12 -13.16 33.36 -10.03
CA GLN A 12 -13.58 32.57 -11.19
C GLN A 12 -13.49 31.07 -10.93
N LEU A 13 -12.44 30.62 -10.23
CA LEU A 13 -12.26 29.21 -9.89
C LEU A 13 -13.36 28.74 -8.93
N LEU A 14 -13.61 29.48 -7.85
CA LEU A 14 -14.66 29.13 -6.89
C LEU A 14 -16.04 29.04 -7.54
N ASN A 15 -16.38 29.98 -8.43
CA ASN A 15 -17.65 29.96 -9.15
C ASN A 15 -17.80 28.78 -10.14
N SER A 16 -16.70 28.13 -10.51
CA SER A 16 -16.70 26.96 -11.41
C SER A 16 -16.75 25.61 -10.68
N MET A 17 -16.60 25.61 -9.36
CA MET A 17 -16.57 24.40 -8.54
C MET A 17 -17.97 24.05 -8.00
N ASP A 18 -18.15 22.78 -7.66
CA ASP A 18 -19.30 22.34 -6.88
C ASP A 18 -19.25 22.97 -5.48
N ASN A 19 -20.40 23.37 -4.95
CA ASN A 19 -20.51 24.02 -3.63
C ASN A 19 -19.83 23.20 -2.51
N LYS A 20 -19.85 21.86 -2.60
CA LYS A 20 -19.17 20.98 -1.62
C LYS A 20 -17.65 21.15 -1.65
N ILE A 21 -17.07 21.43 -2.81
CA ILE A 21 -15.64 21.65 -2.98
C ILE A 21 -15.28 23.07 -2.54
N VAL A 22 -16.16 24.04 -2.82
CA VAL A 22 -16.00 25.44 -2.35
C VAL A 22 -15.92 25.48 -0.84
N ASP A 23 -16.81 24.77 -0.13
CA ASP A 23 -16.82 24.68 1.34
C ASP A 23 -15.47 24.23 1.91
N LEU A 24 -14.80 23.27 1.25
CA LEU A 24 -13.50 22.74 1.67
C LEU A 24 -12.36 23.76 1.52
N VAL A 25 -12.48 24.75 0.65
CA VAL A 25 -11.40 25.69 0.29
C VAL A 25 -11.67 27.13 0.72
N THR A 26 -12.75 27.36 1.47
CA THR A 26 -13.18 28.68 1.98
C THR A 26 -12.14 29.42 2.83
N HIS A 27 -11.16 28.70 3.39
CA HIS A 27 -10.11 29.23 4.26
C HIS A 27 -8.81 29.59 3.51
N ILE A 28 -8.81 29.46 2.18
CA ILE A 28 -7.62 29.67 1.34
C ILE A 28 -7.71 31.05 0.69
N ASP A 29 -6.63 31.84 0.78
CA ASP A 29 -6.65 33.25 0.34
C ASP A 29 -5.96 33.52 -1.01
N THR A 30 -5.23 32.53 -1.56
CA THR A 30 -4.49 32.70 -2.82
C THR A 30 -4.80 31.60 -3.82
N VAL A 31 -4.74 31.93 -5.12
CA VAL A 31 -4.92 30.93 -6.20
C VAL A 31 -3.85 29.84 -6.11
N LYS A 32 -2.64 30.22 -5.73
CA LYS A 32 -1.53 29.28 -5.58
C LYS A 32 -1.81 28.24 -4.50
N ASP A 33 -2.23 28.69 -3.32
CA ASP A 33 -2.51 27.79 -2.20
C ASP A 33 -3.74 26.92 -2.49
N LEU A 34 -4.73 27.47 -3.20
CA LEU A 34 -5.91 26.72 -3.65
C LEU A 34 -5.51 25.60 -4.60
N TRP A 35 -4.66 25.91 -5.58
CA TRP A 35 -4.16 24.91 -6.51
C TRP A 35 -3.29 23.86 -5.83
N SER A 36 -2.43 24.26 -4.88
CA SER A 36 -1.64 23.34 -4.07
C SER A 36 -2.52 22.41 -3.24
N TYR A 37 -3.54 22.94 -2.56
CA TYR A 37 -4.47 22.15 -1.75
C TYR A 37 -5.28 21.15 -2.60
N LEU A 38 -5.87 21.62 -3.70
CA LEU A 38 -6.59 20.74 -4.62
C LEU A 38 -5.67 19.72 -5.28
N SER A 39 -4.41 20.06 -5.55
CA SER A 39 -3.44 19.10 -6.04
C SER A 39 -3.17 18.01 -5.00
N VAL A 40 -3.06 18.32 -3.71
CA VAL A 40 -2.90 17.29 -2.68
C VAL A 40 -4.11 16.36 -2.63
N LEU A 41 -5.33 16.92 -2.70
CA LEU A 41 -6.56 16.13 -2.60
C LEU A 41 -6.87 15.31 -3.85
N TYR A 42 -6.62 15.86 -5.04
CA TYR A 42 -7.17 15.34 -6.29
C TYR A 42 -6.14 15.04 -7.38
N SER A 43 -4.86 15.38 -7.20
CA SER A 43 -3.86 15.12 -8.25
C SER A 43 -3.67 13.62 -8.54
N GLY A 44 -4.03 12.75 -7.60
CA GLY A 44 -3.72 11.33 -7.66
C GLY A 44 -2.22 11.07 -7.82
N HIS A 45 -1.36 12.05 -7.50
CA HIS A 45 0.08 11.93 -7.60
C HIS A 45 0.53 10.81 -6.67
N ASN A 46 1.35 9.90 -7.19
CA ASN A 46 1.84 8.75 -6.42
C ASN A 46 0.74 7.76 -5.97
N ASN A 47 -0.46 7.79 -6.55
CA ASN A 47 -1.54 6.86 -6.19
C ASN A 47 -1.22 5.45 -6.71
N LEU A 48 -0.59 4.65 -5.85
CA LEU A 48 -0.16 3.29 -6.15
C LEU A 48 -1.33 2.39 -6.56
N SER A 49 -2.50 2.54 -5.92
CA SER A 49 -3.74 1.84 -6.31
C SER A 49 -4.12 2.12 -7.76
N ARG A 50 -4.11 3.39 -8.19
CA ARG A 50 -4.44 3.75 -9.57
C ARG A 50 -3.46 3.15 -10.57
N ILE A 51 -2.16 3.18 -10.27
CA ILE A 51 -1.15 2.60 -11.15
C ILE A 51 -1.31 1.07 -11.20
N TYR A 52 -1.62 0.43 -10.07
CA TYR A 52 -1.92 -1.00 -10.00
C TYR A 52 -3.13 -1.37 -10.86
N ASP A 53 -4.25 -0.66 -10.73
CA ASP A 53 -5.47 -0.91 -11.51
C ASP A 53 -5.24 -0.72 -13.01
N LEU A 54 -4.51 0.33 -13.40
CA LEU A 54 -4.15 0.58 -14.79
C LEU A 54 -3.21 -0.50 -15.33
N SER A 55 -2.26 -0.97 -14.52
CA SER A 55 -1.33 -2.04 -14.90
C SER A 55 -2.09 -3.35 -15.12
N GLN A 56 -2.98 -3.72 -14.20
CA GLN A 56 -3.84 -4.89 -14.35
C GLN A 56 -4.67 -4.81 -15.63
N GLN A 57 -5.39 -3.69 -15.82
CA GLN A 57 -6.18 -3.48 -17.05
C GLN A 57 -5.32 -3.61 -18.31
N PHE A 58 -4.12 -3.02 -18.30
CA PHE A 58 -3.19 -3.05 -19.43
C PHE A 58 -2.73 -4.48 -19.77
N TYR A 59 -2.42 -5.31 -18.76
CA TYR A 59 -2.03 -6.70 -18.98
C TYR A 59 -3.21 -7.60 -19.38
N HIS A 60 -4.43 -7.25 -18.98
CA HIS A 60 -5.65 -7.99 -19.35
C HIS A 60 -6.21 -7.61 -20.73
N VAL A 61 -5.66 -6.57 -21.40
CA VAL A 61 -6.11 -6.20 -22.76
C VAL A 61 -5.82 -7.33 -23.74
N THR A 62 -6.88 -7.99 -24.15
CA THR A 62 -6.85 -9.06 -25.14
C THR A 62 -7.75 -8.71 -26.31
N ARG A 63 -7.33 -9.13 -27.51
CA ARG A 63 -8.05 -8.82 -28.76
C ARG A 63 -9.46 -9.44 -28.80
N GLN A 64 -9.63 -10.64 -28.23
CA GLN A 64 -10.89 -11.41 -28.26
C GLN A 64 -11.55 -11.36 -29.66
N GLU A 65 -12.87 -11.16 -29.73
CA GLU A 65 -13.67 -11.08 -30.96
C GLU A 65 -13.60 -9.70 -31.66
N ARG A 66 -12.76 -8.77 -31.19
CA ARG A 66 -12.69 -7.40 -31.74
C ARG A 66 -11.86 -7.34 -33.03
N SER A 67 -12.19 -6.35 -33.87
CA SER A 67 -11.35 -6.02 -35.02
C SER A 67 -9.96 -5.55 -34.59
N LEU A 68 -8.95 -5.79 -35.43
CA LEU A 68 -7.57 -5.40 -35.13
C LEU A 68 -7.42 -3.88 -34.90
N THR A 69 -8.15 -3.08 -35.69
CA THR A 69 -8.15 -1.61 -35.58
C THR A 69 -8.74 -1.14 -34.26
N GLN A 70 -9.84 -1.75 -33.82
CA GLN A 70 -10.48 -1.40 -32.55
C GLN A 70 -9.61 -1.81 -31.36
N TYR A 71 -9.02 -3.00 -31.41
CA TYR A 71 -8.03 -3.45 -30.42
C TYR A 71 -6.84 -2.48 -30.33
N PHE A 72 -6.27 -2.04 -31.45
CA PHE A 72 -5.14 -1.10 -31.44
C PHE A 72 -5.52 0.26 -30.84
N ALA A 73 -6.72 0.75 -31.14
CA ALA A 73 -7.22 2.00 -30.56
C ALA A 73 -7.37 1.90 -29.02
N ASP A 74 -7.95 0.80 -28.53
CA ASP A 74 -8.11 0.53 -27.09
C ASP A 74 -6.75 0.37 -26.41
N PHE A 75 -5.84 -0.42 -26.99
CA PHE A 75 -4.49 -0.60 -26.50
C PHE A 75 -3.73 0.73 -26.41
N LYS A 76 -3.81 1.57 -27.46
CA LYS A 76 -3.16 2.88 -27.48
C LYS A 76 -3.74 3.83 -26.43
N ARG A 77 -5.05 3.79 -26.19
CA ARG A 77 -5.70 4.54 -25.10
C ARG A 77 -5.15 4.10 -23.76
N MET A 78 -5.13 2.81 -23.49
CA MET A 78 -4.67 2.27 -22.21
C MET A 78 -3.19 2.51 -21.96
N TYR A 79 -2.36 2.37 -23.00
CA TYR A 79 -0.96 2.76 -22.97
C TYR A 79 -0.78 4.22 -22.56
N LYS A 80 -1.57 5.14 -23.12
CA LYS A 80 -1.51 6.56 -22.74
C LYS A 80 -1.94 6.78 -21.29
N GLU A 81 -2.98 6.10 -20.84
CA GLU A 81 -3.48 6.22 -19.47
C GLU A 81 -2.49 5.68 -18.43
N LEU A 82 -1.82 4.55 -18.70
CA LEU A 82 -0.79 3.97 -17.85
C LEU A 82 0.47 4.85 -17.75
N ASN A 83 0.85 5.53 -18.84
CA ASN A 83 1.99 6.45 -18.83
C ASN A 83 1.66 7.80 -18.17
N SER A 84 0.39 8.16 -17.99
CA SER A 84 -0.01 9.42 -17.36
C SER A 84 0.47 9.56 -15.90
N PRO A 85 0.36 8.56 -15.02
CA PRO A 85 0.88 8.63 -13.66
C PRO A 85 2.40 8.40 -13.56
N LEU A 86 3.04 7.90 -14.62
CA LEU A 86 4.48 7.61 -14.69
C LEU A 86 5.17 8.44 -15.78
N PRO A 87 5.16 9.79 -15.67
CA PRO A 87 5.76 10.65 -16.68
C PRO A 87 7.27 10.44 -16.73
N ILE A 88 7.83 10.39 -17.94
CA ILE A 88 9.27 10.44 -18.15
C ILE A 88 9.76 11.82 -17.69
N THR A 89 10.69 11.81 -16.75
CA THR A 89 11.25 13.00 -16.11
C THR A 89 12.76 12.99 -16.22
N ALA A 90 13.39 14.16 -16.22
CA ALA A 90 14.85 14.28 -16.18
C ALA A 90 15.42 14.11 -14.76
N ASP A 91 14.55 14.11 -13.74
CA ASP A 91 14.94 13.89 -12.36
C ASP A 91 15.17 12.40 -12.07
N VAL A 92 16.44 12.02 -11.89
CA VAL A 92 16.86 10.66 -11.59
C VAL A 92 16.20 10.12 -10.32
N LYS A 93 15.97 10.95 -9.29
CA LYS A 93 15.31 10.50 -8.06
C LYS A 93 13.85 10.16 -8.30
N GLN A 94 13.15 10.98 -9.07
CA GLN A 94 11.76 10.73 -9.43
C GLN A 94 11.64 9.48 -10.32
N MET A 95 12.54 9.28 -11.29
CA MET A 95 12.60 8.06 -12.09
C MET A 95 12.86 6.80 -11.23
N GLN A 96 13.75 6.91 -10.24
CA GLN A 96 14.05 5.79 -9.35
C GLN A 96 12.83 5.42 -8.49
N GLY A 97 12.11 6.42 -7.97
CA GLY A 97 10.84 6.20 -7.26
C GLY A 97 9.79 5.52 -8.14
N GLN A 98 9.64 5.95 -9.39
CA GLN A 98 8.74 5.31 -10.37
C GLN A 98 9.10 3.84 -10.65
N ARG A 99 10.40 3.52 -10.78
CA ARG A 99 10.87 2.14 -10.95
C ARG A 99 10.54 1.28 -9.75
N GLU A 100 10.71 1.83 -8.56
CA GLU A 100 10.37 1.12 -7.32
C GLU A 100 8.86 0.88 -7.19
N GLN A 101 8.03 1.86 -7.55
CA GLN A 101 6.58 1.68 -7.63
C GLN A 101 6.18 0.55 -8.57
N LEU A 102 6.77 0.50 -9.78
CA LEU A 102 6.52 -0.56 -10.74
C LEU A 102 6.94 -1.94 -10.20
N ALA A 103 8.05 -2.01 -9.47
CA ALA A 103 8.50 -3.24 -8.82
C ALA A 103 7.52 -3.70 -7.73
N VAL A 104 7.04 -2.77 -6.90
CA VAL A 104 6.01 -3.05 -5.87
C VAL A 104 4.71 -3.55 -6.51
N ILE A 105 4.22 -2.87 -7.55
CA ILE A 105 3.00 -3.28 -8.28
C ILE A 105 3.14 -4.67 -8.87
N SER A 106 4.30 -4.96 -9.47
CA SER A 106 4.61 -6.25 -10.07
C SER A 106 4.70 -7.35 -9.00
N PHE A 107 5.30 -7.05 -7.84
CA PHE A 107 5.35 -7.97 -6.70
C PHE A 107 3.95 -8.25 -6.16
N LEU A 108 3.16 -7.20 -5.87
CA LEU A 108 1.80 -7.35 -5.37
C LEU A 108 0.91 -8.10 -6.35
N GLY A 109 1.00 -7.82 -7.66
CA GLY A 109 0.19 -8.49 -8.68
C GLY A 109 0.55 -9.96 -8.90
N GLY A 110 1.72 -10.41 -8.42
CA GLY A 110 2.12 -11.81 -8.42
C GLY A 110 1.72 -12.56 -7.15
N LEU A 111 1.19 -11.87 -6.13
CA LEU A 111 0.67 -12.53 -4.92
C LEU A 111 -0.70 -13.16 -5.22
N GLY A 112 -0.97 -14.32 -4.61
CA GLY A 112 -2.26 -14.98 -4.72
C GLY A 112 -3.38 -14.25 -3.98
N PRO A 113 -4.64 -14.70 -4.16
CA PRO A 113 -5.82 -14.07 -3.55
C PRO A 113 -5.78 -14.08 -2.01
N GLU A 114 -5.00 -14.97 -1.40
CA GLU A 114 -4.77 -15.02 0.05
C GLU A 114 -4.13 -13.74 0.62
N TYR A 115 -3.56 -12.88 -0.23
CA TYR A 115 -2.92 -11.62 0.15
C TYR A 115 -3.73 -10.36 -0.23
N GLU A 116 -4.97 -10.49 -0.70
CA GLU A 116 -5.78 -9.33 -1.14
C GLU A 116 -5.95 -8.25 -0.07
N SER A 117 -6.11 -8.65 1.19
CA SER A 117 -6.25 -7.71 2.31
C SER A 117 -5.01 -6.82 2.49
N ILE A 118 -3.81 -7.44 2.49
CA ILE A 118 -2.56 -6.70 2.65
C ILE A 118 -2.20 -5.92 1.38
N GLN A 119 -2.55 -6.42 0.19
CA GLN A 119 -2.45 -5.67 -1.07
C GLN A 119 -3.27 -4.37 -0.98
N SER A 120 -4.55 -4.45 -0.60
CA SER A 120 -5.42 -3.27 -0.48
C SER A 120 -4.87 -2.26 0.54
N GLN A 121 -4.35 -2.74 1.67
CA GLN A 121 -3.75 -1.87 2.68
C GLN A 121 -2.51 -1.14 2.17
N ILE A 122 -1.65 -1.81 1.40
CA ILE A 122 -0.44 -1.22 0.83
C ILE A 122 -0.79 -0.24 -0.31
N LEU A 123 -1.74 -0.60 -1.18
CA LEU A 123 -2.20 0.25 -2.28
C LEU A 123 -2.94 1.51 -1.80
N GLY A 124 -3.65 1.42 -0.67
CA GLY A 124 -4.36 2.54 -0.04
C GLY A 124 -3.50 3.41 0.88
N GLY A 125 -2.21 3.08 1.05
CA GLY A 125 -1.28 3.86 1.86
C GLY A 125 -1.02 5.26 1.30
N MET A 126 -0.83 6.24 2.19
CA MET A 126 -0.48 7.62 1.81
C MET A 126 0.96 7.73 1.25
N GLU A 127 1.86 6.85 1.70
CA GLU A 127 3.23 6.76 1.22
C GLU A 127 3.46 5.47 0.44
N VAL A 128 4.20 5.57 -0.66
CA VAL A 128 4.66 4.41 -1.41
C VAL A 128 5.68 3.67 -0.55
N ALA A 129 5.30 2.49 -0.06
CA ALA A 129 6.20 1.58 0.60
C ALA A 129 7.31 1.15 -0.40
N SER A 130 8.56 1.09 0.08
CA SER A 130 9.65 0.50 -0.70
C SER A 130 9.36 -0.98 -0.98
N LEU A 131 10.06 -1.58 -1.94
CA LEU A 131 9.88 -3.01 -2.21
C LEU A 131 10.19 -3.87 -0.97
N ALA A 132 11.23 -3.50 -0.21
CA ALA A 132 11.61 -4.20 1.01
C ALA A 132 10.59 -4.02 2.15
N ASP A 133 9.99 -2.82 2.29
CA ASP A 133 8.93 -2.59 3.28
C ASP A 133 7.66 -3.37 2.90
N THR A 134 7.31 -3.37 1.61
CA THR A 134 6.20 -4.17 1.05
C THR A 134 6.39 -5.65 1.38
N PHE A 135 7.58 -6.21 1.12
CA PHE A 135 7.89 -7.60 1.47
C PHE A 135 7.79 -7.85 2.98
N SER A 136 8.33 -6.95 3.81
CA SER A 136 8.29 -7.08 5.27
C SER A 136 6.86 -7.10 5.82
N ARG A 137 5.97 -6.28 5.24
CA ARG A 137 4.54 -6.24 5.60
C ARG A 137 3.82 -7.51 5.20
N VAL A 138 4.06 -8.01 3.98
CA VAL A 138 3.48 -9.27 3.51
C VAL A 138 3.95 -10.45 4.37
N LEU A 139 5.25 -10.50 4.72
CA LEU A 139 5.82 -11.56 5.55
C LEU A 139 5.18 -11.62 6.95
N ARG A 140 4.92 -10.47 7.58
CA ARG A 140 4.25 -10.41 8.89
C ARG A 140 2.87 -11.08 8.84
N VAL A 141 2.08 -10.77 7.81
CA VAL A 141 0.75 -11.35 7.60
C VAL A 141 0.85 -12.85 7.30
N SER A 142 1.81 -13.29 6.47
CA SER A 142 2.03 -14.73 6.23
C SER A 142 2.34 -15.52 7.51
N CYS A 143 3.13 -14.95 8.43
CA CYS A 143 3.44 -15.58 9.72
C CYS A 143 2.23 -15.66 10.65
N GLU A 144 1.39 -14.62 10.69
CA GLU A 144 0.15 -14.59 11.49
C GLU A 144 -0.87 -15.61 10.96
N THR A 145 -1.07 -15.67 9.65
CA THR A 145 -1.94 -16.68 9.01
C THR A 145 -1.49 -18.11 9.32
N THR A 146 -0.17 -18.36 9.42
CA THR A 146 0.36 -19.69 9.77
C THR A 146 0.11 -20.06 11.24
N GLN A 147 0.01 -19.08 12.15
CA GLN A 147 -0.31 -19.35 13.56
C GLN A 147 -1.78 -19.74 13.75
N ASP A 148 -2.72 -19.16 12.99
CA ASP A 148 -4.14 -19.52 13.08
C ASP A 148 -4.42 -20.97 12.63
N PHE A 149 -3.63 -21.52 11.70
CA PHE A 149 -3.70 -22.93 11.35
C PHE A 149 -3.14 -23.88 12.42
N HIS A 150 -2.26 -23.40 13.31
CA HIS A 150 -1.58 -24.24 14.31
C HIS A 150 -2.23 -24.21 15.71
N VAL A 151 -3.18 -23.31 15.96
CA VAL A 151 -3.89 -23.23 17.26
C VAL A 151 -5.12 -24.15 17.31
N HIS A 152 -5.69 -24.56 16.18
CA HIS A 152 -6.87 -25.44 16.15
C HIS A 152 -6.57 -26.95 16.04
N GLY A 153 -5.30 -27.36 16.15
CA GLY A 153 -4.87 -28.74 15.91
C GLY A 153 -3.76 -29.22 16.84
N ASN A 154 -3.86 -29.03 18.15
CA ASN A 154 -3.33 -30.01 19.12
C ASN A 154 -3.86 -29.80 20.54
N LEU A 155 -5.08 -30.27 20.81
CA LEU A 155 -5.52 -30.58 22.17
C LEU A 155 -5.30 -32.09 22.39
N GLY A 156 -4.23 -32.42 23.11
CA GLY A 156 -3.78 -33.80 23.40
C GLY A 156 -2.49 -34.10 22.61
N ASP A 157 -1.30 -34.26 23.17
CA ASP A 157 -0.96 -34.82 24.46
C ASP A 157 0.35 -34.19 24.97
N LYS A 158 0.30 -33.48 26.09
CA LYS A 158 1.52 -33.21 26.88
C LYS A 158 1.76 -34.42 27.76
N SER A 159 2.48 -35.39 27.21
CA SER A 159 2.96 -36.55 27.94
C SER A 159 4.00 -36.11 28.98
N ALA A 160 3.65 -36.25 30.25
CA ALA A 160 4.53 -35.98 31.39
C ALA A 160 5.27 -37.28 31.76
N LEU A 161 6.58 -37.33 31.53
CA LEU A 161 7.42 -38.40 32.07
C LEU A 161 7.93 -37.98 33.45
N ALA A 162 7.23 -38.42 34.49
CA ALA A 162 7.73 -38.45 35.85
C ALA A 162 8.31 -39.82 36.15
N THR A 163 9.60 -39.90 36.49
CA THR A 163 10.15 -41.02 37.25
C THR A 163 11.09 -40.51 38.33
N GLN A 164 10.57 -40.62 39.55
CA GLN A 164 11.18 -40.42 40.85
C GLN A 164 12.27 -41.48 41.07
N SER A 165 13.47 -41.06 41.50
CA SER A 165 14.45 -41.97 42.11
C SER A 165 14.69 -41.56 43.57
N THR A 166 14.40 -42.54 44.40
CA THR A 166 14.39 -42.59 45.85
C THR A 166 15.79 -42.38 46.42
N ARG A 167 15.94 -41.45 47.36
CA ARG A 167 16.98 -41.53 48.41
C ARG A 167 16.38 -41.10 49.74
N GLY A 168 15.71 -42.06 50.38
CA GLY A 168 15.50 -42.04 51.82
C GLY A 168 16.73 -42.63 52.50
N SER A 169 17.24 -41.96 53.52
CA SER A 169 17.37 -42.51 54.88
C SER A 169 18.20 -41.54 55.71
N GLY A 170 17.62 -41.06 56.81
CA GLY A 170 18.25 -40.07 57.68
C GLY A 170 19.05 -40.66 58.83
N ARG A 171 19.43 -39.72 59.71
CA ARG A 171 19.43 -39.78 61.19
C ARG A 171 20.81 -39.84 61.90
N GLY A 172 21.03 -38.79 62.71
CA GLY A 172 21.89 -38.74 63.91
C GLY A 172 23.35 -38.35 63.64
N GLY A 173 24.02 -37.45 64.35
CA GLY A 173 23.72 -36.66 65.54
C GLY A 173 25.05 -36.16 66.17
N GLN A 174 24.95 -35.11 67.00
CA GLN A 174 25.80 -34.80 68.16
C GLN A 174 27.05 -33.87 68.02
N SER A 175 26.93 -32.75 68.77
CA SER A 175 27.90 -31.95 69.56
C SER A 175 29.30 -31.58 69.08
N GLY A 176 29.65 -30.31 69.32
CA GLY A 176 31.01 -29.88 69.63
C GLY A 176 31.26 -28.40 69.37
N SER A 177 31.11 -27.54 70.39
CA SER A 177 31.65 -26.18 70.39
C SER A 177 32.26 -25.89 71.76
N LEU A 178 33.58 -26.00 71.84
CA LEU A 178 34.50 -25.21 72.65
C LEU A 178 35.83 -25.18 71.89
#